data_AF-A0A445BS20-F1
#
_entry.id   AF-A0A445BS20-F1
#
_cell.length_a   1.000
_cell.length_b   1.000
_cell.length_c   1.000
_cell.angle_alpha   90.00
_cell.angle_beta   90.00
_cell.angle_gamma   90.00
#
_symmetry.space_group_name_H-M   'P 1'
#
loop_
_entity.id
_entity.type
_entity.pdbx_description
1 polymer ?
#
loop_
_entity_poly.entity_id
_entity_poly.type
_entity_poly.pdbx_seq_one_letter_code
_entity_poly.pdbx_strand_id
1 'polypeptide(L)'
;MEKLREAKLALVSRTSNSAIPHEEAGMLARALESDWAAICEEIGLWIPVQVVNTEHEDKPEGAEGFGIIHISKEEVLPGRSLPPECHAELHTDYDGDAVRWGLTHHKASAADCCQACLDHAKHAKEGQKKCNIWVYCPSEFGCHSPDRYQHKHQECWLKYAEKPRLNFKDKYPEWYRNSHQSAPVVVPWVSGIVSV
;
A
#
# COMPACT_ATOMS: atom_id res chain seq x y z
N MET A 1 10.16 -30.30 -39.87
CA MET A 1 10.58 -31.58 -40.48
C MET A 1 12.10 -31.75 -40.55
N GLU A 2 12.86 -30.75 -41.00
CA GLU A 2 14.33 -30.86 -41.12
C GLU A 2 15.02 -31.13 -39.78
N LYS A 3 14.70 -30.35 -38.73
CA LYS A 3 15.26 -30.54 -37.38
C LYS A 3 14.90 -31.88 -36.73
N LEU A 4 13.75 -32.46 -37.07
CA LEU A 4 13.37 -33.79 -36.61
C LEU A 4 14.23 -34.88 -37.25
N ARG A 5 14.56 -34.72 -38.54
CA ARG A 5 15.50 -35.64 -39.24
C ARG A 5 16.90 -35.53 -38.66
N GLU A 6 17.38 -34.31 -38.40
CA GLU A 6 18.68 -34.09 -37.74
C GLU A 6 18.74 -34.72 -36.35
N ALA A 7 17.72 -34.54 -35.52
CA ALA A 7 17.64 -35.15 -34.19
C ALA A 7 17.64 -36.69 -34.25
N LYS A 8 16.92 -37.28 -35.21
CA LYS A 8 16.92 -38.73 -35.43
C LYS A 8 18.26 -39.26 -35.93
N LEU A 9 18.95 -38.51 -36.81
CA LEU A 9 20.29 -38.88 -37.29
C LEU A 9 21.34 -38.81 -36.18
N ALA A 10 21.20 -37.85 -35.26
CA ALA A 10 22.05 -37.71 -34.07
C ALA A 10 21.85 -38.86 -33.05
N LEU A 11 20.68 -39.52 -33.05
CA LEU A 11 20.40 -40.73 -32.27
C LEU A 11 20.98 -42.00 -32.90
N VAL A 12 21.00 -42.10 -34.24
CA VAL A 12 21.45 -43.31 -34.96
C VAL A 12 22.97 -43.34 -35.16
N SER A 13 23.60 -42.18 -35.33
CA SER A 13 25.04 -42.08 -35.54
C SER A 13 25.73 -41.41 -34.36
N ARG A 14 26.56 -42.16 -33.63
CA ARG A 14 27.39 -41.62 -32.54
C ARG A 14 28.51 -40.67 -33.02
N THR A 15 28.68 -40.49 -34.34
CA THR A 15 29.81 -39.78 -34.95
C THR A 15 29.45 -38.88 -36.14
N SER A 16 28.20 -38.40 -36.27
CA SER A 16 27.91 -37.37 -37.27
C SER A 16 28.15 -35.96 -36.71
N ASN A 17 28.60 -35.05 -37.58
CA ASN A 17 28.84 -33.61 -37.34
C ASN A 17 27.55 -32.81 -36.99
N SER A 18 26.59 -33.44 -36.31
CA SER A 18 25.37 -32.81 -35.84
C SER A 18 25.70 -31.83 -34.73
N ALA A 19 25.13 -30.62 -34.81
CA ALA A 19 25.21 -29.62 -33.75
C ALA A 19 24.41 -30.00 -32.49
N ILE A 20 23.61 -31.07 -32.55
CA ILE A 20 22.73 -31.52 -31.46
C ILE A 20 23.44 -32.63 -30.66
N PRO A 21 23.71 -32.42 -29.35
CA PRO A 21 24.27 -33.44 -28.48
C PRO A 21 23.39 -34.70 -28.45
N HIS A 22 24.01 -35.87 -28.52
CA HIS A 22 23.30 -37.17 -28.53
C HIS A 22 22.38 -37.36 -27.31
N GLU A 23 22.77 -36.82 -26.15
CA GLU A 23 21.98 -36.89 -24.91
C GLU A 23 20.66 -36.11 -25.00
N GLU A 24 20.66 -34.98 -25.71
CA GLU A 24 19.48 -34.13 -25.91
C GLU A 24 18.64 -34.57 -27.12
N ALA A 25 19.27 -35.23 -28.09
CA ALA A 25 18.62 -35.66 -29.34
C ALA A 25 17.39 -36.56 -29.10
N GLY A 26 17.44 -37.43 -28.08
CA GLY A 26 16.31 -38.28 -27.69
C GLY A 26 15.10 -37.51 -27.16
N MET A 27 15.33 -36.49 -26.34
CA MET A 27 14.26 -35.64 -25.82
C MET A 27 13.70 -34.72 -26.91
N LEU A 28 14.59 -34.17 -27.75
CA LEU A 28 14.22 -33.32 -28.86
C LEU A 28 13.40 -34.06 -29.92
N ALA A 29 13.78 -35.29 -30.26
CA ALA A 29 13.03 -36.11 -31.21
C ALA A 29 11.63 -36.41 -30.70
N ARG A 30 11.48 -36.81 -29.42
CA ARG A 30 10.16 -37.05 -28.82
C ARG A 30 9.29 -35.79 -28.82
N ALA A 31 9.84 -34.64 -28.45
CA ALA A 31 9.10 -33.38 -28.43
C ALA A 31 8.67 -32.91 -29.83
N LEU A 32 9.49 -33.18 -30.86
CA LEU A 32 9.21 -32.83 -32.26
C LEU A 32 8.33 -33.87 -32.98
N GLU A 33 8.25 -35.10 -32.47
CA GLU A 33 7.33 -36.14 -32.95
C GLU A 33 5.94 -36.02 -32.33
N SER A 34 5.88 -35.57 -31.06
CA SER A 34 4.63 -35.20 -30.43
C SER A 34 4.04 -34.03 -31.20
N ASP A 35 2.78 -34.17 -31.62
CA ASP A 35 1.99 -33.06 -32.15
C ASP A 35 1.68 -32.09 -31.01
N TRP A 36 2.72 -31.34 -30.61
CA TRP A 36 2.69 -30.42 -29.48
C TRP A 36 1.61 -29.36 -29.67
N ALA A 37 1.29 -29.01 -30.92
CA ALA A 37 0.17 -28.13 -31.24
C ALA A 37 -1.16 -28.75 -30.82
N ALA A 38 -1.43 -30.02 -31.20
CA ALA A 38 -2.62 -30.73 -30.77
C ALA A 38 -2.69 -30.90 -29.24
N ILE A 39 -1.57 -31.20 -28.59
CA ILE A 39 -1.50 -31.34 -27.12
C ILE A 39 -1.79 -30.00 -26.43
N CYS A 40 -1.21 -28.89 -26.91
CA CYS A 40 -1.46 -27.55 -26.36
C CYS A 40 -2.91 -27.10 -26.52
N GLU A 41 -3.56 -27.48 -27.63
CA GLU A 41 -4.98 -27.24 -27.87
C GLU A 41 -5.86 -28.05 -26.90
N GLU A 42 -5.54 -29.34 -26.68
CA GLU A 42 -6.28 -30.22 -25.78
C GLU A 42 -6.19 -29.80 -24.30
N ILE A 43 -5.01 -29.31 -23.86
CA ILE A 43 -4.80 -28.85 -22.47
C ILE A 43 -5.12 -27.36 -22.24
N GLY A 44 -5.60 -26.65 -23.26
CA GLY A 44 -6.00 -25.24 -23.16
C GLY A 44 -4.86 -24.25 -22.90
N LEU A 45 -3.61 -24.63 -23.20
CA LEU A 45 -2.42 -23.76 -23.09
C LEU A 45 -2.07 -23.05 -24.41
N TRP A 46 -2.91 -23.18 -25.44
CA TRP A 46 -2.69 -22.52 -26.72
C TRP A 46 -2.92 -21.01 -26.64
N ILE A 47 -1.88 -20.23 -26.93
CA ILE A 47 -2.01 -18.80 -27.22
C ILE A 47 -2.02 -18.65 -28.74
N PRO A 48 -3.08 -18.07 -29.36
CA PRO A 48 -3.11 -17.89 -30.80
C PRO A 48 -1.97 -16.98 -31.27
N VAL A 49 -1.35 -17.36 -32.41
CA VAL A 49 -0.24 -16.62 -33.04
C VAL A 49 -0.63 -15.18 -33.40
N GLN A 50 -1.94 -14.92 -33.57
CA GLN A 50 -2.50 -13.60 -33.77
C GLN A 50 -3.55 -13.35 -32.68
N VAL A 51 -3.20 -12.51 -31.70
CA VAL A 51 -4.16 -11.97 -30.75
C VAL A 51 -4.77 -10.72 -31.39
N VAL A 52 -5.97 -10.84 -31.95
CA VAL A 52 -6.75 -9.68 -32.39
C VAL A 52 -7.46 -9.12 -31.16
N ASN A 53 -6.85 -8.12 -30.53
CA ASN A 53 -7.52 -7.35 -29.49
C ASN A 53 -8.66 -6.58 -30.15
N THR A 54 -9.90 -6.93 -29.83
CA THR A 54 -11.06 -6.12 -30.20
C THR A 54 -11.43 -5.32 -28.97
N GLU A 55 -11.24 -4.00 -29.02
CA GLU A 55 -11.66 -3.13 -27.92
C GLU A 55 -13.19 -3.11 -27.88
N HIS A 56 -13.76 -3.71 -26.83
CA HIS A 56 -15.18 -3.55 -26.52
C HIS A 56 -15.33 -2.31 -25.65
N GLU A 57 -15.99 -1.27 -26.17
CA GLU A 57 -16.43 -0.14 -25.35
C GLU A 57 -17.63 -0.55 -24.50
N ASP A 58 -17.41 -1.37 -23.47
CA ASP A 58 -18.39 -1.70 -22.44
C ASP A 58 -18.61 -0.52 -21.46
N LYS A 59 -18.34 0.70 -21.93
CA LYS A 59 -18.37 1.93 -21.14
C LYS A 59 -19.82 2.40 -21.02
N PRO A 60 -20.43 2.37 -19.82
CA PRO A 60 -21.76 2.92 -19.65
C PRO A 60 -21.75 4.42 -19.96
N GLU A 61 -22.75 4.89 -20.72
CA GLU A 61 -22.95 6.31 -20.99
C GLU A 61 -23.05 7.08 -19.67
N GLY A 62 -22.08 7.96 -19.41
CA GLY A 62 -21.90 8.70 -18.14
C GLY A 62 -20.55 8.48 -17.45
N ALA A 63 -19.73 7.54 -17.92
CA ALA A 63 -18.33 7.45 -17.50
C ALA A 63 -17.46 8.44 -18.30
N GLU A 64 -17.32 9.66 -17.80
CA GLU A 64 -16.32 10.61 -18.30
C GLU A 64 -14.91 10.10 -17.94
N GLY A 65 -14.02 10.03 -18.94
CA GLY A 65 -12.56 9.78 -18.91
C GLY A 65 -11.87 9.21 -17.66
N PHE A 66 -11.55 7.91 -17.69
CA PHE A 66 -10.52 7.24 -16.88
C PHE A 66 -9.10 7.67 -17.34
N GLY A 67 -8.80 8.97 -17.30
CA GLY A 67 -7.53 9.54 -17.78
C GLY A 67 -7.05 10.79 -17.04
N ILE A 68 -7.86 11.34 -16.14
CA ILE A 68 -7.42 12.24 -15.09
C ILE A 68 -8.02 11.64 -13.82
N ILE A 69 -7.17 11.01 -13.03
CA ILE A 69 -7.51 10.63 -11.66
C ILE A 69 -7.77 11.95 -10.93
N HIS A 70 -9.01 12.44 -10.98
CA HIS A 70 -9.49 13.33 -9.94
C HIS A 70 -9.40 12.50 -8.66
N ILE A 71 -8.32 12.73 -7.93
CA ILE A 71 -8.12 12.28 -6.57
C ILE A 71 -9.20 12.96 -5.73
N SER A 72 -10.42 12.45 -5.80
CA SER A 72 -11.33 12.41 -4.66
C SER A 72 -10.91 11.20 -3.82
N LYS A 73 -9.69 11.27 -3.26
CA LYS A 73 -9.24 10.40 -2.16
C LYS A 73 -10.02 10.84 -0.94
N GLU A 74 -11.07 10.12 -0.61
CA GLU A 74 -11.29 9.84 0.80
C GLU A 74 -10.38 8.65 1.08
N GLU A 75 -9.17 8.89 1.61
CA GLU A 75 -8.42 7.79 2.20
C GLU A 75 -9.26 7.22 3.35
N VAL A 76 -9.77 6.00 3.15
CA VAL A 76 -10.65 5.36 4.12
C VAL A 76 -9.83 4.92 5.32
N LEU A 77 -10.14 5.48 6.49
CA LEU A 77 -9.53 5.07 7.74
C LEU A 77 -10.12 3.72 8.21
N PRO A 78 -9.28 2.79 8.69
CA PRO A 78 -9.77 1.53 9.21
C PRO A 78 -10.54 1.74 10.53
N GLY A 79 -11.57 0.91 10.73
CA GLY A 79 -12.38 0.90 11.95
C GLY A 79 -13.74 1.58 11.80
N ARG A 80 -14.34 1.97 12.92
CA ARG A 80 -15.64 2.65 12.95
C ARG A 80 -15.52 4.07 12.40
N SER A 81 -16.62 4.59 11.86
CA SER A 81 -16.68 5.98 11.39
C SER A 81 -16.36 6.97 12.53
N LEU A 82 -15.63 8.03 12.17
CA LEU A 82 -15.27 9.09 13.11
C LEU A 82 -16.49 9.99 13.40
N PRO A 83 -16.84 10.20 14.68
CA PRO A 83 -17.83 11.20 15.06
C PRO A 83 -17.43 12.62 14.62
N PRO A 84 -18.37 13.50 14.22
CA PRO A 84 -18.07 14.86 13.77
C PRO A 84 -17.31 15.72 14.81
N GLU A 85 -17.59 15.51 16.10
CA GLU A 85 -16.92 16.20 17.21
C GLU A 85 -15.43 15.88 17.32
N CYS A 86 -14.96 14.83 16.65
CA CYS A 86 -13.55 14.50 16.57
C CYS A 86 -12.76 15.46 15.67
N HIS A 87 -13.45 16.21 14.79
CA HIS A 87 -12.86 17.12 13.81
C HIS A 87 -11.62 16.52 13.14
N ALA A 88 -11.79 15.31 12.61
CA ALA A 88 -10.67 14.53 12.09
C ALA A 88 -10.12 15.12 10.79
N GLU A 89 -8.81 15.28 10.76
CA GLU A 89 -8.04 15.74 9.63
C GLU A 89 -7.00 14.67 9.26
N LEU A 90 -7.09 14.19 8.03
CA LEU A 90 -6.07 13.32 7.44
C LEU A 90 -4.76 14.10 7.26
N HIS A 91 -3.66 13.38 7.22
CA HIS A 91 -2.33 13.93 6.96
C HIS A 91 -2.00 15.15 7.83
N THR A 92 -2.32 15.07 9.12
CA THR A 92 -2.23 16.21 10.03
C THR A 92 -1.62 15.76 11.35
N ASP A 93 -0.61 16.48 11.81
CA ASP A 93 -0.03 16.35 13.14
C ASP A 93 -0.13 17.68 13.88
N TYR A 94 -0.73 17.65 15.07
CA TYR A 94 -0.85 18.78 15.98
C TYR A 94 0.14 18.67 17.12
N ASP A 95 0.77 19.79 17.45
CA ASP A 95 1.61 19.94 18.63
C ASP A 95 0.79 20.07 19.92
N GLY A 96 1.39 19.66 21.03
CA GLY A 96 0.82 19.82 22.35
C GLY A 96 1.53 18.97 23.41
N ASP A 97 1.24 19.27 24.68
CA ASP A 97 1.77 18.51 25.80
C ASP A 97 1.09 17.15 25.88
N ALA A 98 1.87 16.07 25.86
CA ALA A 98 1.32 14.73 26.01
C ALA A 98 0.70 14.54 27.41
N VAL A 99 -0.63 14.41 27.46
CA VAL A 99 -1.36 13.99 28.66
C VAL A 99 -1.47 12.46 28.72
N ARG A 100 -1.33 11.79 27.57
CA ARG A 100 -1.06 10.35 27.49
C ARG A 100 -0.14 10.06 26.30
N TRP A 101 0.94 9.34 26.58
CA TRP A 101 1.99 9.02 25.61
C TRP A 101 1.56 7.90 24.66
N GLY A 102 1.67 8.15 23.35
CA GLY A 102 1.28 7.17 22.32
C GLY A 102 2.18 5.95 22.25
N LEU A 103 3.47 6.07 22.61
CA LEU A 103 4.45 4.97 22.64
C LEU A 103 3.99 3.76 23.47
N THR A 104 3.11 3.98 24.45
CA THR A 104 2.54 2.92 25.31
C THR A 104 1.02 2.93 25.29
N HIS A 105 0.40 3.73 24.42
CA HIS A 105 -1.04 3.86 24.30
C HIS A 105 -1.48 3.61 22.87
N HIS A 106 -1.87 2.37 22.59
CA HIS A 106 -2.36 1.96 21.28
C HIS A 106 -3.88 1.88 21.23
N LYS A 107 -4.45 2.21 20.06
CA LYS A 107 -5.88 2.11 19.77
C LYS A 107 -6.11 1.46 18.41
N ALA A 108 -7.17 0.66 18.29
CA ALA A 108 -7.44 -0.09 17.07
C ALA A 108 -7.79 0.81 15.87
N SER A 109 -8.30 2.02 16.13
CA SER A 109 -8.69 2.97 15.09
C SER A 109 -8.54 4.43 15.53
N ALA A 110 -8.58 5.35 14.56
CA ALA A 110 -8.61 6.79 14.80
C ALA A 110 -9.82 7.19 15.67
N ALA A 111 -10.99 6.58 15.41
CA ALA A 111 -12.21 6.84 16.18
C ALA A 111 -12.10 6.41 17.64
N ASP A 112 -11.35 5.34 17.93
CA ASP A 112 -11.09 4.91 19.30
C ASP A 112 -10.06 5.80 20.00
N CYS A 113 -9.14 6.41 19.23
CA CYS A 113 -8.20 7.41 19.74
C CYS A 113 -8.90 8.72 20.11
N CYS A 114 -9.77 9.23 19.23
CA CYS A 114 -10.62 10.38 19.53
C CYS A 114 -11.48 10.13 20.79
N GLN A 115 -12.14 8.98 20.87
CA GLN A 115 -12.95 8.64 22.05
C GLN A 115 -12.11 8.60 23.32
N ALA A 116 -10.89 8.07 23.25
CA ALA A 116 -10.00 8.07 24.40
C ALA A 116 -9.62 9.50 24.85
N CYS A 117 -9.51 10.46 23.92
CA CYS A 117 -9.33 11.87 24.26
C CYS A 117 -10.55 12.44 24.97
N LEU A 118 -11.76 12.23 24.43
CA LEU A 118 -13.02 12.67 25.05
C LEU A 118 -13.18 12.08 26.45
N ASP A 119 -12.92 10.78 26.60
CA ASP A 119 -12.98 10.09 27.89
C ASP A 119 -11.93 10.63 28.86
N HIS A 120 -10.70 10.87 28.40
CA HIS A 120 -9.66 11.47 29.23
C HIS A 120 -10.08 12.86 29.72
N ALA A 121 -10.63 13.69 28.83
CA ALA A 121 -11.10 15.03 29.19
C ALA A 121 -12.23 15.00 30.23
N LYS A 122 -13.17 14.06 30.09
CA LYS A 122 -14.30 13.87 31.01
C LYS A 122 -13.87 13.45 32.41
N HIS A 123 -12.83 12.62 32.52
CA HIS A 123 -12.33 12.09 33.80
C HIS A 123 -11.17 12.89 34.40
N ALA A 124 -10.71 13.94 33.72
CA ALA A 124 -9.65 14.81 34.23
C ALA A 124 -10.08 15.47 35.54
N LYS A 125 -9.20 15.41 36.55
CA LYS A 125 -9.44 16.04 37.86
C LYS A 125 -9.18 17.54 37.77
N GLU A 126 -9.64 18.28 38.78
CA GLU A 126 -9.32 19.69 38.94
C GLU A 126 -7.79 19.91 38.93
N GLY A 127 -7.33 20.89 38.16
CA GLY A 127 -5.91 21.19 37.96
C GLY A 127 -5.19 20.30 36.92
N GLN A 128 -5.82 19.25 36.38
CA GLN A 128 -5.24 18.46 35.30
C GLN A 128 -5.58 19.04 33.92
N LYS A 129 -4.62 18.95 33.00
CA LYS A 129 -4.81 19.27 31.59
C LYS A 129 -5.76 18.25 30.97
N LYS A 130 -6.90 18.72 30.46
CA LYS A 130 -7.88 17.90 29.73
C LYS A 130 -7.34 17.61 28.32
N CYS A 131 -7.52 16.40 27.80
CA CYS A 131 -7.14 16.14 26.42
C CYS A 131 -8.02 16.98 25.49
N ASN A 132 -7.43 17.75 24.58
CA ASN A 132 -8.16 18.45 23.52
C ASN A 132 -7.63 18.18 22.11
N ILE A 133 -6.56 17.40 22.00
CA ILE A 133 -5.92 17.03 20.73
C ILE A 133 -5.66 15.52 20.78
N TRP A 134 -6.04 14.81 19.73
CA TRP A 134 -5.69 13.41 19.53
C TRP A 134 -4.89 13.25 18.23
N VAL A 135 -3.85 12.40 18.25
CA VAL A 135 -3.03 12.08 17.07
C VAL A 135 -2.87 10.57 16.98
N TYR A 136 -3.24 10.00 15.85
CA TYR A 136 -3.31 8.57 15.61
C TYR A 136 -2.41 8.16 14.44
N CYS A 137 -1.69 7.04 14.59
CA CYS A 137 -0.91 6.43 13.51
C CYS A 137 -1.68 5.29 12.82
N PRO A 138 -2.31 5.53 11.64
CA PRO A 138 -2.99 4.49 10.88
C PRO A 138 -2.03 3.60 10.07
N SER A 139 -0.80 4.06 9.81
CA SER A 139 0.15 3.36 8.94
C SER A 139 0.67 2.08 9.61
N GLU A 140 0.55 0.93 8.93
CA GLU A 140 1.13 -0.34 9.39
C GLU A 140 2.67 -0.31 9.48
N PHE A 141 3.29 0.57 8.70
CA PHE A 141 4.75 0.78 8.69
C PHE A 141 5.22 1.80 9.73
N GLY A 142 4.31 2.31 10.56
CA GLY A 142 4.59 3.38 11.51
C GLY A 142 4.49 4.77 10.90
N CYS A 143 4.68 5.79 11.75
CA CYS A 143 4.49 7.19 11.40
C CYS A 143 5.75 8.01 11.67
N HIS A 144 6.06 8.96 10.78
CA HIS A 144 7.23 9.81 10.91
C HIS A 144 6.94 11.02 11.81
N SER A 145 7.84 11.33 12.74
CA SER A 145 7.81 12.52 13.59
C SER A 145 9.23 13.11 13.63
N PRO A 146 9.40 14.45 13.76
CA PRO A 146 10.69 15.12 13.93
C PRO A 146 11.34 14.87 15.31
N ASP A 147 11.27 13.65 15.84
CA ASP A 147 11.81 13.32 17.15
C ASP A 147 12.69 12.06 17.13
N ARG A 148 13.18 11.65 18.31
CA ARG A 148 14.13 10.54 18.46
C ARG A 148 13.48 9.16 18.48
N TYR A 149 12.15 9.08 18.49
CA TYR A 149 11.41 7.85 18.63
C TYR A 149 11.04 7.25 17.28
N GLN A 150 10.80 5.94 17.29
CA GLN A 150 10.24 5.22 16.15
C GLN A 150 8.78 4.94 16.46
N HIS A 151 7.88 5.68 15.81
CA HIS A 151 6.46 5.52 16.06
C HIS A 151 5.86 4.36 15.28
N LYS A 152 5.09 3.54 15.97
CA LYS A 152 4.50 2.31 15.44
C LYS A 152 3.03 2.49 15.06
N HIS A 153 2.53 1.53 14.28
CA HIS A 153 1.12 1.41 13.97
C HIS A 153 0.28 1.44 15.25
N GLN A 154 -0.89 2.07 15.18
CA GLN A 154 -1.88 2.20 16.25
C GLN A 154 -1.50 3.10 17.42
N GLU A 155 -0.37 3.80 17.38
CA GLU A 155 -0.06 4.82 18.37
C GLU A 155 -1.15 5.88 18.46
N CYS A 156 -1.62 6.13 19.69
CA CYS A 156 -2.64 7.12 20.01
C CYS A 156 -2.08 8.10 21.05
N TRP A 157 -1.76 9.29 20.59
CA TRP A 157 -1.27 10.38 21.41
C TRP A 157 -2.43 11.25 21.87
N LEU A 158 -2.58 11.38 23.19
CA LEU A 158 -3.53 12.33 23.78
C LEU A 158 -2.74 13.54 24.25
N LYS A 159 -3.05 14.70 23.68
CA LYS A 159 -2.31 15.94 23.92
C LYS A 159 -3.23 17.04 24.44
N TYR A 160 -2.62 18.03 25.08
CA TYR A 160 -3.25 19.28 25.47
C TYR A 160 -2.47 20.48 24.94
N ALA A 161 -3.18 21.48 24.42
CA ALA A 161 -2.66 22.82 24.23
C ALA A 161 -3.77 23.85 24.44
N GLU A 162 -3.48 24.97 25.10
CA GLU A 162 -4.43 26.09 25.21
C GLU A 162 -4.86 26.62 23.84
N LYS A 163 -3.91 26.63 22.89
CA LYS A 163 -4.12 26.98 21.49
C LYS A 163 -3.45 25.91 20.63
N PRO A 164 -4.21 24.91 20.12
CA PRO A 164 -3.67 23.89 19.24
C PRO A 164 -2.89 24.50 18.08
N ARG A 165 -1.66 24.01 17.87
CA ARG A 165 -0.79 24.48 16.79
C ARG A 165 -0.53 23.33 15.84
N LEU A 166 -0.69 23.61 14.56
CA LEU A 166 -0.35 22.67 13.52
C LEU A 166 1.18 22.53 13.45
N ASN A 167 1.67 21.29 13.52
CA ASN A 167 3.08 20.96 13.30
C ASN A 167 3.32 20.74 11.80
N PHE A 168 2.68 19.70 11.24
CA PHE A 168 2.71 19.42 9.81
C PHE A 168 1.33 19.07 9.27
N LYS A 169 1.07 19.45 8.01
CA LYS A 169 -0.15 19.11 7.29
C LYS A 169 0.14 18.78 5.84
N ASP A 170 -0.65 17.86 5.29
CA ASP A 170 -0.61 17.37 3.92
C ASP A 170 0.77 16.80 3.57
N LYS A 171 1.68 17.64 3.07
CA LYS A 171 3.01 17.24 2.65
C LYS A 171 4.07 17.89 3.52
N TYR A 172 5.11 17.12 3.86
CA TYR A 172 6.30 17.72 4.45
C TYR A 172 6.95 18.68 3.44
N PRO A 173 7.32 19.91 3.86
CA PRO A 173 8.00 20.85 2.99
C PRO A 173 9.28 20.26 2.39
N GLU A 174 9.61 20.65 1.15
CA GLU A 174 10.81 20.14 0.47
C GLU A 174 12.09 20.41 1.27
N TRP A 175 12.23 21.62 1.83
CA TRP A 175 13.38 21.96 2.67
C TRP A 175 13.53 21.00 3.87
N TYR A 176 12.42 20.57 4.47
CA TYR A 176 12.42 19.67 5.61
C TYR A 176 12.83 18.25 5.18
N ARG A 177 12.32 17.78 4.03
CA ARG A 177 12.67 16.46 3.48
C ARG A 177 14.11 16.40 2.96
N ASN A 178 14.65 17.52 2.48
CA ASN A 178 16.04 17.62 2.06
C ASN A 178 17.00 17.45 3.25
N SER A 179 16.64 17.97 4.42
CA SER A 179 17.41 17.77 5.66
C SER A 179 17.06 16.48 6.40
N HIS A 180 15.88 15.91 6.16
CA HIS A 180 15.38 14.67 6.78
C HIS A 180 14.99 13.67 5.71
N GLN A 181 15.98 12.98 5.14
CA GLN A 181 15.79 12.07 4.00
C GLN A 181 14.83 10.90 4.28
N SER A 182 14.65 10.54 5.56
CA SER A 182 13.68 9.52 5.99
C SER A 182 12.24 10.02 6.10
N ALA A 183 12.01 11.34 5.97
CA ALA A 183 10.68 11.90 6.02
C ALA A 183 9.88 11.54 4.76
N PRO A 184 8.68 10.96 4.91
CA PRO A 184 7.82 10.63 3.77
C PRO A 184 7.35 11.90 3.05
N VAL A 185 6.75 11.75 1.88
CA VAL A 185 6.20 12.88 1.12
C VAL A 185 5.01 13.50 1.87
N VAL A 186 4.17 12.65 2.42
CA VAL A 186 2.87 13.00 3.03
C VAL A 186 2.95 12.73 4.54
N VAL A 187 2.33 13.58 5.33
CA VAL A 187 2.21 13.39 6.78
C VAL A 187 1.39 12.11 7.05
N PRO A 188 1.95 11.11 7.76
CA PRO A 188 1.28 9.82 7.91
C PRO A 188 0.27 9.79 9.07
N TRP A 189 0.18 10.86 9.85
CA TRP A 189 -0.69 10.98 11.01
C TRP A 189 -2.10 11.41 10.62
N VAL A 190 -3.06 10.98 11.44
CA VAL A 190 -4.43 11.48 11.44
C VAL A 190 -4.68 12.09 12.80
N SER A 191 -5.22 13.30 12.85
CA SER A 191 -5.44 13.96 14.12
C SER A 191 -6.70 14.79 14.11
N GLY A 192 -7.09 15.28 15.28
CA GLY A 192 -8.22 16.18 15.40
C GLY A 192 -8.20 16.91 16.73
N ILE A 193 -8.96 17.99 16.77
CA ILE A 193 -9.14 18.83 17.94
C ILE A 193 -10.56 18.63 18.44
N VAL A 194 -10.72 18.25 19.70
CA VAL A 194 -12.04 18.08 20.32
C VAL A 194 -12.38 19.31 21.16
N SER A 195 -13.66 19.70 21.17
CA SER A 195 -14.17 20.75 22.05
C SER A 195 -14.51 20.14 23.42
N VAL A 196 -13.73 20.46 24.46
CA VAL A 196 -13.82 19.86 25.82
C VAL A 196 -13.80 20.89 26.95
#